data_AF-A0A0M4QQ51-F1
#
_entry.id   AF-A0A0M4QQ51-F1
#
_cell.length_a   1.000
_cell.length_b   1.000
_cell.length_c   1.000
_cell.angle_alpha   90.00
_cell.angle_beta   90.00
_cell.angle_gamma   90.00
#
_symmetry.space_group_name_H-M   'P 1'
#
loop_
_entity.id
_entity.type
_entity.pdbx_description
1 polymer ?
#
loop_
_entity_poly.entity_id
_entity_poly.type
_entity_poly.pdbx_seq_one_letter_code
_entity_poly.pdbx_strand_id
1 'polypeptide(L)' 'MGTTTAWVLRTWARFTLLFALIVAGTWLYLGTASGWFWVIVAGAVVAEWYVIRQLGREWSWEARATWWWSA' A
#
# COMPACT_ATOMS: atom_id res chain seq x y z
N MET A 1 -5.14 -6.67 -18.70
CA MET A 1 -5.23 -7.56 -17.51
C MET A 1 -3.91 -8.00 -16.88
N GLY A 2 -3.11 -8.91 -17.47
CA GLY A 2 -1.86 -9.38 -16.84
C GLY A 2 -0.84 -8.26 -16.57
N THR A 3 -0.78 -7.30 -17.48
CA THR A 3 0.02 -6.06 -17.37
C THR A 3 -0.44 -5.19 -16.19
N THR A 4 -1.75 -4.99 -16.02
CA THR A 4 -2.32 -4.16 -14.95
C THR A 4 -2.22 -4.83 -13.59
N THR A 5 -2.48 -6.13 -13.49
CA THR A 5 -2.25 -6.88 -12.25
C THR A 5 -0.79 -6.76 -11.81
N ALA A 6 0.17 -6.94 -12.74
CA ALA A 6 1.58 -6.80 -12.43
C ALA A 6 1.96 -5.37 -12.01
N TRP A 7 1.40 -4.35 -12.68
CA TRP A 7 1.60 -2.95 -12.33
C TRP A 7 1.04 -2.61 -10.93
N VAL A 8 -0.18 -3.05 -10.63
CA VAL A 8 -0.84 -2.87 -9.32
C VAL A 8 0.01 -3.47 -8.22
N LEU A 9 0.44 -4.73 -8.36
CA LEU A 9 1.26 -5.42 -7.37
C LEU A 9 2.62 -4.73 -7.18
N ARG A 10 3.26 -4.30 -8.26
CA ARG A 10 4.54 -3.59 -8.19
C ARG A 10 4.40 -2.23 -7.50
N THR A 11 3.34 -1.51 -7.79
CA THR A 11 3.06 -0.20 -7.16
C THR A 11 2.77 -0.38 -5.68
N TRP A 12 1.93 -1.35 -5.31
CA TRP A 12 1.68 -1.72 -3.92
C TRP A 12 2.99 -2.01 -3.18
N ALA A 13 3.80 -2.94 -3.68
CA ALA A 13 5.06 -3.33 -3.05
C ALA A 13 6.02 -2.15 -2.84
N ARG A 14 6.10 -1.20 -3.78
CA ARG A 14 6.93 0.01 -3.63
C ARG A 14 6.46 0.88 -2.46
N PHE A 15 5.16 1.11 -2.33
CA PHE A 15 4.61 1.91 -1.23
C PHE A 15 4.74 1.20 0.11
N THR A 16 4.44 -0.10 0.17
CA THR A 16 4.63 -0.89 1.40
C THR A 16 6.08 -0.84 1.87
N LEU A 17 7.05 -1.00 0.95
CA LEU A 17 8.47 -0.86 1.27
C LEU A 17 8.83 0.55 1.76
N LEU A 18 8.29 1.59 1.12
CA LEU A 18 8.49 2.97 1.57
C LEU A 18 7.97 3.19 2.99
N PHE A 19 6.75 2.72 3.30
CA PHE A 19 6.18 2.83 4.64
C PHE A 19 6.98 2.03 5.66
N ALA A 20 7.45 0.83 5.30
CA ALA A 20 8.31 0.03 6.16
C ALA A 20 9.63 0.76 6.48
N LEU A 21 10.25 1.42 5.50
CA LEU A 21 11.45 2.23 5.71
C LEU A 21 11.18 3.44 6.61
N ILE A 22 10.05 4.12 6.44
CA ILE A 22 9.65 5.25 7.29
C ILE A 22 9.47 4.79 8.74
N VAL A 23 8.75 3.68 8.95
CA VAL A 23 8.51 3.13 10.29
C VAL A 23 9.82 2.69 10.93
N ALA A 24 10.68 1.97 10.20
CA ALA A 24 11.97 1.52 10.70
C ALA A 24 12.91 2.69 11.02
N GLY A 25 13.01 3.68 10.14
CA GLY A 25 13.82 4.89 10.36
C GLY A 25 13.32 5.70 11.56
N THR A 26 12.00 5.83 11.70
CA THR A 26 11.39 6.51 12.84
C THR A 26 11.61 5.75 14.14
N TRP A 27 11.52 4.41 14.10
CA TRP A 27 11.82 3.57 15.26
C TRP A 27 13.27 3.78 15.73
N LEU A 28 14.24 3.78 14.82
CA LEU A 28 15.64 4.05 15.13
C LEU A 28 15.87 5.44 15.74
N TYR A 29 15.10 6.44 15.31
CA TYR A 29 15.27 7.82 15.77
C TYR A 29 14.53 8.13 17.10
N LEU A 30 13.28 7.67 17.24
CA LEU A 30 12.41 8.00 18.38
C LEU A 30 12.31 6.89 19.43
N GLY A 31 12.50 5.63 19.04
CA GLY A 31 12.21 4.46 19.87
C GLY A 31 10.72 4.24 20.14
N THR A 32 10.40 3.09 20.74
CA THR A 32 9.00 2.70 21.07
C THR A 32 8.41 3.45 22.26
N ALA A 33 9.25 4.07 23.10
CA ALA A 33 8.82 4.86 24.25
C ALA A 33 8.20 6.22 23.85
N SER A 34 8.48 6.69 22.62
CA SER A 34 7.92 7.95 22.12
C SER A 34 6.50 7.75 21.58
N GLY A 35 5.54 8.55 22.06
CA GLY A 35 4.18 8.55 21.51
C GLY A 35 4.14 8.92 20.03
N TRP A 36 5.08 9.75 19.55
CA TRP A 36 5.19 10.13 18.15
C TRP A 36 5.51 8.96 17.22
N PHE A 37 6.26 7.96 17.69
CA PHE A 37 6.50 6.74 16.92
C PHE A 37 5.17 6.04 16.59
N TRP A 38 4.28 5.90 17.57
CA TRP A 38 2.98 5.26 17.38
C TRP A 38 2.03 6.06 16.49
N VAL A 39 2.09 7.40 16.55
CA VAL A 39 1.35 8.26 15.61
C VAL A 39 1.80 8.01 14.17
N ILE A 40 3.11 7.89 13.94
CA ILE A 40 3.68 7.61 12.62
C ILE A 40 3.29 6.21 12.14
N VAL A 41 3.34 5.20 13.01
CA VAL A 41 2.89 3.83 12.69
C VAL A 41 1.41 3.83 12.31
N ALA A 42 0.54 4.50 13.08
CA ALA A 42 -0.89 4.60 12.75
C ALA A 42 -1.11 5.30 11.41
N GLY A 43 -0.38 6.39 11.15
CA GLY A 43 -0.39 7.08 9.85
C GLY A 43 0.01 6.17 8.69
N ALA A 44 1.07 5.38 8.85
CA ALA A 44 1.53 4.42 7.85
C ALA A 44 0.48 3.34 7.57
N VAL A 45 -0.21 2.83 8.59
CA VAL A 45 -1.30 1.84 8.43
C VAL A 45 -2.48 2.44 7.65
N VAL A 46 -2.90 3.67 7.98
CA VAL A 46 -3.98 4.36 7.26
C VAL A 46 -3.60 4.63 5.81
N ALA A 47 -2.36 5.06 5.57
CA ALA A 47 -1.85 5.29 4.22
C ALA A 47 -1.79 4.00 3.40
N GLU A 48 -1.29 2.90 3.97
CA GLU A 48 -1.26 1.58 3.32
C GLU A 48 -2.67 1.08 2.97
N TRP A 49 -3.62 1.21 3.90
CA TRP A 49 -5.03 0.88 3.64
C TRP A 49 -5.59 1.70 2.48
N TYR A 50 -5.30 2.99 2.43
CA TYR A 50 -5.75 3.86 1.35
C TYR A 50 -5.13 3.45 0.00
N VAL A 51 -3.83 3.14 -0.05
CA VAL A 51 -3.14 2.66 -1.26
C VAL A 51 -3.79 1.37 -1.77
N ILE A 52 -3.98 0.37 -0.90
CA ILE A 52 -4.62 -0.90 -1.26
C ILE A 52 -6.02 -0.65 -1.81
N ARG A 53 -6.80 0.24 -1.17
CA ARG A 53 -8.15 0.59 -1.62
C ARG A 53 -8.14 1.20 -3.03
N GLN A 54 -7.24 2.14 -3.33
CA GLN A 54 -7.20 2.77 -4.65
C GLN A 54 -6.73 1.80 -5.73
N LEU A 55 -5.69 1.02 -5.44
CA LEU A 55 -5.19 0.00 -6.36
C LEU A 55 -6.22 -1.09 -6.65
N GLY A 56 -6.97 -1.53 -5.64
CA GLY A 56 -8.06 -2.47 -5.80
C GLY A 56 -9.19 -1.92 -6.67
N ARG A 57 -9.52 -0.63 -6.53
CA ARG A 57 -10.52 0.03 -7.40
C ARG A 57 -10.07 0.03 -8.85
N GLU A 58 -8.85 0.45 -9.13
CA GLU A 58 -8.29 0.50 -10.48
C GLU A 58 -8.24 -0.88 -11.11
N TRP A 59 -7.72 -1.86 -10.37
CA TRP A 59 -7.69 -3.25 -10.81
C TRP A 59 -9.09 -3.79 -11.12
N SER A 60 -10.06 -3.55 -10.23
CA SER A 60 -11.43 -4.03 -10.39
C SER A 60 -12.14 -3.41 -11.60
N TRP A 61 -11.82 -2.16 -11.92
CA TRP A 61 -12.40 -1.46 -13.07
C TRP A 61 -11.94 -2.12 -14.37
N GLU A 62 -10.64 -2.39 -14.52
CA GLU A 62 -10.12 -3.10 -15.70
C GLU A 62 -10.57 -4.58 -15.74
N ALA A 63 -10.64 -5.23 -14.58
CA ALA A 63 -11.10 -6.62 -14.46
C ALA A 63 -12.52 -6.79 -14.98
N ARG A 64 -13.42 -5.87 -14.66
CA ARG A 64 -14.81 -5.92 -15.15
C ARG A 64 -14.93 -5.88 -16.66
N ALA A 65 -13.98 -5.25 -17.36
CA ALA A 65 -14.04 -5.07 -18.81
C ALA A 65 -13.30 -6.16 -19.60
N THR A 66 -12.33 -6.84 -18.99
CA THR A 66 -11.35 -7.66 -19.75
C THR A 66 -11.09 -9.04 -19.16
N TRP A 67 -11.77 -9.43 -18.09
CA TRP A 67 -11.57 -10.72 -17.43
C TRP A 67 -12.35 -11.86 -18.09
N TRP A 68 -11.98 -13.10 -17.80
CA TRP A 68 -12.55 -14.29 -18.43
C TRP A 68 -14.04 -14.51 -18.12
N TRP A 69 -14.56 -13.97 -17.02
CA TRP A 69 -16.00 -14.05 -16.66
C TRP A 69 -16.84 -12.91 -17.26
N SER A 70 -16.18 -11.95 -17.93
CA SER A 70 -16.81 -10.80 -18.59
C SER A 70 -16.92 -10.97 -20.11
N ALA A 71 -16.49 -12.13 -20.62
CA ALA A 71 -16.64 -12.55 -22.02
C ALA A 71 -17.90 -13.42 -22.20
#